data_AF-E1F2K2-F1
#
_entry.id   AF-E1F2K2-F1
#
_cell.length_a   1.000
_cell.length_b   1.000
_cell.length_c   1.000
_cell.angle_alpha   90.00
_cell.angle_beta   90.00
_cell.angle_gamma   90.00
#
_symmetry.space_group_name_H-M   'P 1'
#
loop_
_entity.id
_entity.type
_entity.pdbx_description
1 polymer ?
#
loop_
_entity_poly.entity_id
_entity_poly.type
_entity_poly.pdbx_seq_one_letter_code
_entity_poly.pdbx_strand_id
1 'polypeptide(L)'
;MSDTNKSLLPSDMNAWFDFAAIGNDWELERLCHLVGQQNALGQTALMHYVKNGWYKRIYLFAKEVDCRDVNGDDALAYAKRVHNEEAIHRITILLREVQNRRGH
;
A
#
# COMPACT_ATOMS: atom_id res chain seq x y z
N MET A 1 -25.06 23.15 18.01
CA MET A 1 -24.50 21.79 18.07
C MET A 1 -24.41 21.34 16.64
N SER A 2 -23.24 21.52 16.02
CA SER A 2 -23.09 21.40 14.58
C SER A 2 -22.69 19.98 14.22
N ASP A 3 -23.64 19.25 13.64
CA ASP A 3 -23.44 18.05 12.84
C ASP A 3 -22.53 18.36 11.64
N THR A 4 -21.22 18.24 11.79
CA THR A 4 -20.28 18.36 10.64
C THR A 4 -19.13 17.37 10.71
N ASN A 5 -19.41 16.09 10.91
CA ASN A 5 -18.38 15.09 10.62
C ASN A 5 -18.92 13.71 10.23
N LYS A 6 -19.79 13.66 9.20
CA LYS A 6 -20.24 12.38 8.62
C LYS A 6 -20.06 12.25 7.11
N SER A 7 -19.40 13.20 6.44
CA SER A 7 -19.28 13.13 4.97
C SER A 7 -18.02 13.80 4.40
N LEU A 8 -16.84 13.53 4.96
CA LEU A 8 -15.61 13.59 4.18
C LEU A 8 -15.23 12.17 3.76
N LEU A 9 -16.08 11.56 2.94
CA LEU A 9 -15.63 10.45 2.13
C LEU A 9 -15.26 11.05 0.79
N PRO A 10 -13.98 11.03 0.40
CA PRO A 10 -13.62 11.49 -0.92
C PRO A 10 -14.39 10.67 -1.96
N SER A 11 -14.94 11.27 -3.01
CA SER A 11 -15.64 10.54 -4.07
C SER A 11 -14.68 9.70 -4.93
N ASP A 12 -13.39 10.02 -4.85
CA ASP A 12 -12.37 9.55 -5.78
C ASP A 12 -11.37 8.65 -5.08
N MET A 13 -11.14 7.46 -5.64
CA MET A 13 -10.17 6.47 -5.13
C MET A 13 -8.79 7.08 -4.87
N ASN A 14 -8.37 8.05 -5.70
CA ASN A 14 -7.09 8.74 -5.53
C ASN A 14 -7.03 9.58 -4.25
N ALA A 15 -8.14 10.21 -3.87
CA ALA A 15 -8.21 10.97 -2.63
C ALA A 15 -8.28 10.06 -1.40
N TRP A 16 -8.69 8.80 -1.53
CA TRP A 16 -8.57 7.81 -0.44
C TRP A 16 -7.11 7.41 -0.24
N PHE A 17 -6.33 7.23 -1.30
CA PHE A 17 -4.89 6.97 -1.20
C PHE A 17 -4.11 8.13 -0.58
N ASP A 18 -4.50 9.38 -0.89
CA ASP A 18 -3.88 10.58 -0.32
C ASP A 18 -4.24 10.77 1.16
N PHE A 19 -5.51 10.52 1.51
CA PHE A 19 -5.97 10.53 2.91
C PHE A 19 -5.28 9.43 3.73
N ALA A 20 -4.99 8.28 3.07
CA ALA A 20 -4.25 7.16 3.62
C ALA A 20 -2.76 7.44 3.90
N ALA A 21 -2.30 8.70 3.79
CA ALA A 21 -0.94 9.12 4.11
C ALA A 21 -0.78 9.70 5.54
N ILE A 22 -1.85 9.78 6.33
CA ILE A 22 -1.89 10.58 7.57
C ILE A 22 -1.61 9.76 8.86
N GLY A 23 -1.76 8.43 8.84
CA GLY A 23 -1.06 7.53 9.78
C GLY A 23 -1.84 7.14 11.02
N ASN A 24 -2.91 6.37 10.85
CA ASN A 24 -3.73 5.88 11.95
C ASN A 24 -4.20 4.43 11.76
N ASP A 25 -4.61 3.75 12.84
CA ASP A 25 -5.08 2.35 12.82
C ASP A 25 -6.33 2.11 11.95
N TRP A 26 -7.20 3.11 11.79
CA TRP A 26 -8.40 3.03 10.94
C TRP A 26 -8.06 2.98 9.43
N GLU A 27 -6.84 3.38 9.05
CA GLU A 27 -6.35 3.31 7.67
C GLU A 27 -6.18 1.87 7.21
N LEU A 28 -5.78 1.00 8.14
CA LEU A 28 -5.53 -0.41 7.86
C LEU A 28 -6.82 -1.13 7.46
N GLU A 29 -7.90 -0.82 8.17
CA GLU A 29 -9.23 -1.37 7.89
C GLU A 29 -9.71 -0.96 6.49
N ARG A 30 -9.38 0.27 6.09
CA ARG A 30 -9.80 0.83 4.80
C ARG A 30 -8.93 0.39 3.63
N LEU A 31 -7.61 0.37 3.83
CA LEU A 31 -6.66 -0.14 2.85
C LEU A 31 -6.85 -1.65 2.63
N CYS A 32 -7.26 -2.41 3.65
CA CYS A 32 -7.61 -3.82 3.50
C CYS A 32 -8.75 -4.02 2.47
N HIS A 33 -9.73 -3.11 2.43
CA HIS A 33 -10.79 -3.14 1.41
C HIS A 33 -10.30 -2.74 0.01
N LEU A 34 -9.20 -1.99 -0.08
CA LEU A 34 -8.56 -1.61 -1.34
C LEU A 34 -7.51 -2.62 -1.81
N VAL A 35 -7.25 -3.69 -1.03
CA VAL A 35 -6.31 -4.76 -1.42
C VAL A 35 -6.77 -5.40 -2.74
N GLY A 36 -5.85 -5.48 -3.70
CA GLY A 36 -6.06 -5.98 -5.04
C GLY A 36 -6.59 -4.92 -6.01
N GLN A 37 -6.81 -3.68 -5.56
CA GLN A 37 -7.22 -2.58 -6.43
C GLN A 37 -6.02 -1.72 -6.82
N GLN A 38 -6.01 -1.30 -8.08
CA GLN A 38 -5.02 -0.37 -8.60
C GLN A 38 -5.68 0.97 -8.91
N ASN A 39 -5.01 2.07 -8.59
CA ASN A 39 -5.46 3.39 -9.01
C ASN A 39 -5.22 3.62 -10.52
N ALA A 40 -5.56 4.81 -11.01
CA ALA A 40 -5.35 5.20 -12.40
C ALA A 40 -3.87 5.16 -12.86
N LEU A 41 -2.92 5.14 -11.92
CA LEU A 41 -1.49 5.00 -12.16
C LEU A 41 -1.01 3.55 -11.98
N GLY A 42 -1.91 2.57 -11.79
CA GLY A 42 -1.51 1.19 -11.52
C GLY A 42 -0.98 0.96 -10.11
N GLN A 43 -1.03 1.96 -9.23
CA GLN A 43 -0.52 1.86 -7.86
C GLN A 43 -1.50 1.09 -6.99
N THR A 44 -0.97 0.16 -6.20
CA THR A 44 -1.73 -0.58 -5.19
C THR A 44 -1.66 0.08 -3.83
N ALA A 45 -2.51 -0.39 -2.90
CA ALA A 45 -2.47 0.00 -1.49
C ALA A 45 -1.08 -0.20 -0.89
N LEU A 46 -0.41 -1.31 -1.20
CA LEU A 46 0.96 -1.57 -0.78
C LEU A 46 1.96 -0.48 -1.20
N MET A 47 1.92 -0.02 -2.46
CA MET A 47 2.90 0.97 -2.96
C MET A 47 2.77 2.30 -2.22
N HIS A 48 1.54 2.75 -1.96
CA HIS A 48 1.28 3.95 -1.16
C HIS A 48 1.69 3.76 0.30
N TYR A 49 1.40 2.60 0.89
CA TYR A 49 1.79 2.26 2.26
C TYR A 49 3.30 2.36 2.46
N VAL A 50 4.07 1.83 1.50
CA VAL A 50 5.53 1.87 1.48
C VAL A 50 6.06 3.29 1.25
N LYS A 51 5.45 4.04 0.33
CA LYS A 51 5.82 5.43 0.04
C LYS A 51 5.68 6.32 1.27
N ASN A 52 4.66 6.08 2.11
CA ASN A 52 4.44 6.79 3.37
C ASN A 52 5.32 6.29 4.53
N GLY A 53 6.19 5.30 4.29
CA GLY A 53 7.07 4.75 5.31
C GLY A 53 6.36 3.84 6.31
N TRP A 54 5.17 3.34 5.98
CA TRP A 54 4.45 2.41 6.83
C TRP A 54 4.82 1.00 6.39
N TYR A 55 5.57 0.29 7.21
CA TYR A 55 6.10 -1.04 6.85
C TYR A 55 5.83 -2.10 7.93
N LYS A 56 5.34 -1.69 9.11
CA LYS A 56 5.06 -2.60 10.23
C LYS A 56 3.99 -3.65 9.91
N ARG A 57 3.02 -3.30 9.05
CA ARG A 57 1.85 -4.15 8.71
C ARG A 57 1.77 -4.53 7.24
N ILE A 58 2.92 -4.52 6.57
CA ILE A 58 3.05 -4.78 5.13
C ILE A 58 2.63 -6.20 4.73
N TYR A 59 2.66 -7.15 5.67
CA TYR A 59 2.20 -8.52 5.50
C TYR A 59 0.72 -8.64 5.11
N LEU A 60 -0.12 -7.65 5.46
CA LEU A 60 -1.54 -7.65 5.06
C LEU A 60 -1.72 -7.48 3.56
N PHE A 61 -0.75 -6.83 2.92
CA PHE A 61 -0.74 -6.56 1.49
C PHE A 61 0.19 -7.50 0.72
N ALA A 62 0.61 -8.62 1.32
CA ALA A 62 1.52 -9.58 0.69
C ALA A 62 1.00 -10.10 -0.67
N LYS A 63 -0.31 -10.08 -0.90
CA LYS A 63 -0.93 -10.45 -2.19
C LYS A 63 -0.62 -9.45 -3.32
N GLU A 64 -0.33 -8.20 -2.99
CA GLU A 64 -0.04 -7.11 -3.94
C GLU A 64 1.46 -6.92 -4.16
N VAL A 65 2.31 -7.73 -3.50
CA VAL A 65 3.77 -7.55 -3.53
C VAL A 65 4.35 -7.70 -4.93
N ASP A 66 3.67 -8.45 -5.79
CA ASP A 66 4.03 -8.72 -7.18
C ASP A 66 3.36 -7.75 -8.17
N CYS A 67 2.46 -6.89 -7.70
CA CYS A 67 1.81 -5.89 -8.53
C CYS A 67 2.79 -4.82 -8.97
N ARG A 68 2.62 -4.35 -10.20
CA ARG A 68 3.42 -3.27 -10.80
C ARG A 68 2.53 -2.13 -11.24
N ASP A 69 3.05 -0.93 -11.05
CA ASP A 69 2.49 0.34 -11.52
C ASP A 69 2.59 0.44 -13.05
N VAL A 70 1.96 1.44 -13.67
CA VAL A 70 2.11 1.76 -15.10
C VAL A 70 3.56 2.03 -15.51
N ASN A 71 4.41 2.45 -14.57
CA ASN A 71 5.84 2.62 -14.79
C ASN A 71 6.63 1.29 -14.74
N GLY A 72 5.98 0.18 -14.42
CA GLY A 72 6.62 -1.11 -14.18
C GLY A 72 7.27 -1.24 -12.81
N ASP A 73 7.13 -0.23 -11.95
CA ASP A 73 7.66 -0.23 -10.58
C ASP A 73 6.78 -1.06 -9.65
N ASP A 74 7.41 -1.96 -8.89
CA ASP A 74 6.80 -2.70 -7.79
C ASP A 74 7.00 -2.01 -6.43
N ALA A 75 6.36 -2.52 -5.38
CA ALA A 75 6.48 -1.97 -4.03
C ALA A 75 7.94 -1.89 -3.51
N LEU A 76 8.83 -2.80 -3.94
CA LEU A 76 10.24 -2.77 -3.57
C LEU A 76 10.96 -1.60 -4.25
N ALA A 77 10.64 -1.30 -5.51
CA ALA A 77 11.15 -0.13 -6.21
C ALA A 77 10.77 1.17 -5.48
N TYR A 78 9.53 1.27 -5.00
CA TYR A 78 9.09 2.39 -4.14
C TYR A 78 9.88 2.46 -2.82
N ALA A 79 10.08 1.33 -2.13
CA ALA A 79 10.86 1.29 -0.88
C ALA A 79 12.31 1.77 -1.07
N LYS A 80 12.93 1.41 -2.20
CA LYS A 80 14.27 1.86 -2.57
C LYS A 80 14.31 3.36 -2.83
N ARG A 81 13.31 3.92 -3.51
CA ARG A 81 13.20 5.37 -3.77
C ARG A 81 13.10 6.20 -2.49
N VAL A 82 12.39 5.68 -1.49
CA VAL A 82 12.27 6.36 -0.18
C VAL A 82 13.46 6.07 0.75
N HIS A 83 14.46 5.30 0.31
CA HIS A 83 15.63 4.89 1.10
C HIS A 83 15.27 4.27 2.46
N ASN A 84 14.13 3.57 2.53
CA ASN A 84 13.67 2.95 3.76
C ASN A 84 14.14 1.49 3.83
N GLU A 85 15.29 1.29 4.46
CA GLU A 85 15.93 -0.04 4.59
C GLU A 85 15.02 -1.07 5.25
N GLU A 86 14.20 -0.67 6.23
CA GLU A 86 13.29 -1.61 6.90
C GLU A 86 12.13 -2.02 5.99
N ALA A 87 11.58 -1.07 5.22
CA ALA A 87 10.58 -1.40 4.19
C ALA A 87 11.18 -2.31 3.11
N ILE A 88 12.39 -2.00 2.62
CA ILE A 88 13.12 -2.82 1.64
C ILE A 88 13.29 -4.24 2.18
N HIS A 89 13.76 -4.38 3.42
CA HIS A 89 13.98 -5.67 4.04
C HIS A 89 12.68 -6.48 4.12
N ARG A 90 11.61 -5.89 4.67
CA ARG A 90 10.33 -6.59 4.84
C ARG A 90 9.68 -6.99 3.50
N ILE A 91 9.68 -6.11 2.50
CA ILE A 91 9.17 -6.43 1.16
C ILE A 91 9.99 -7.53 0.51
N THR A 92 11.31 -7.49 0.66
CA THR A 92 12.21 -8.53 0.12
C THR A 92 11.90 -9.90 0.72
N ILE A 93 11.65 -9.98 2.03
CA ILE A 93 11.22 -11.22 2.67
C ILE A 93 9.87 -11.69 2.10
N LEU A 94 8.87 -10.81 2.03
CA LEU A 94 7.56 -11.17 1.46
C LEU A 94 7.63 -11.63 0.01
N LEU A 95 8.41 -10.96 -0.83
CA LEU A 95 8.65 -11.35 -2.22
C LEU A 95 9.24 -12.77 -2.28
N ARG A 96 10.25 -13.06 -1.47
CA ARG A 96 10.84 -14.40 -1.41
C ARG A 96 9.83 -15.46 -0.98
N GLU A 97 9.00 -15.17 0.01
CA GLU A 97 7.96 -16.09 0.47
C GLU A 97 6.90 -16.37 -0.62
N VAL A 98 6.46 -15.34 -1.33
CA VAL A 98 5.48 -15.48 -2.43
C VAL A 98 6.09 -16.22 -3.62
N GLN A 99 7.36 -15.94 -3.98
CA GLN A 99 8.03 -16.65 -5.07
C GLN A 99 8.33 -18.11 -4.72
N ASN A 100 8.70 -18.40 -3.47
CA ASN A 100 8.92 -19.78 -3.00
C ASN A 100 7.64 -20.62 -3.05
N ARG A 101 6.47 -20.01 -2.85
CA ARG A 101 5.16 -20.67 -3.01
C ARG A 101 4.77 -20.96 -4.46
N ARG A 102 5.38 -20.28 -5.44
CA ARG A 102 5.12 -20.48 -6.89
C ARG A 102 6.02 -21.55 -7.52
N GLY A 103 7.06 -21.99 -6.80
CA GLY A 103 8.03 -22.98 -7.28
C GLY A 103 7.72 -24.43 -6.90
N HIS A 104 6.50 -24.77 -6.50
CA HIS A 104 6.15 -26.11 -6.01
C HIS A 104 4.99 -26.76 -6.77
#